data_AF-A0A4U0UR11-F1
#
_entry.id   AF-A0A4U0UR11-F1
#
_cell.length_a   1.000
_cell.length_b   1.000
_cell.length_c   1.000
_cell.angle_alpha   90.00
_cell.angle_beta   90.00
_cell.angle_gamma   90.00
#
_symmetry.space_group_name_H-M   'P 1'
#
loop_
_entity.id
_entity.type
_entity.pdbx_description
1 polymer ?
#
loop_
_entity_poly.entity_id
_entity_poly.type
_entity_poly.pdbx_seq_one_letter_code
_entity_poly.pdbx_strand_id
1 'polypeptide(L)'
;MRLQACGNRLFVGLPRLATLVRSIREKGDTSAAIEEVLSSLSLATELLQLYDSNAENDFLHRVHVRKTQRPEDAAVSKYSFFLDSVELYDDAAVYWQGRLWLLRIWLRIRVIAGAKSDRDMEPTVIQTKEEARRLVTNISTCCEFAMPLGPCKRRRVFAHGMITLWGALHDFGDVLPSTFGDLAMVSDWIGHNASRGLLRDDPVTKTDMDAAADLFVGGPLKTVSTEQFRI
;
A
#
# COMPACT_ATOMS: atom_id res chain seq x y z
N MET A 1 1.17 -20.26 4.64
CA MET A 1 -0.28 -20.56 4.51
C MET A 1 -1.19 -19.62 5.31
N ARG A 2 -0.90 -19.23 6.56
CA ARG A 2 -1.75 -18.28 7.31
C ARG A 2 -1.69 -16.83 6.78
N LEU A 3 -0.51 -16.34 6.42
CA LEU A 3 -0.32 -15.00 5.84
C LEU A 3 -1.12 -14.80 4.54
N GLN A 4 -1.07 -15.80 3.65
CA GLN A 4 -1.84 -15.85 2.42
C GLN A 4 -3.35 -15.81 2.68
N ALA A 5 -3.85 -16.56 3.68
CA ALA A 5 -5.26 -16.53 4.03
C ALA A 5 -5.72 -15.14 4.49
N CYS A 6 -4.90 -14.43 5.30
CA CYS A 6 -5.17 -13.04 5.65
C CYS A 6 -5.18 -12.13 4.41
N GLY A 7 -4.16 -12.25 3.55
CA GLY A 7 -4.08 -11.50 2.29
C GLY A 7 -5.32 -11.70 1.40
N ASN A 8 -5.77 -12.94 1.23
CA ASN A 8 -6.96 -13.26 0.43
C ASN A 8 -8.25 -12.66 1.03
N ARG A 9 -8.41 -12.71 2.37
CA ARG A 9 -9.56 -12.09 3.03
C ARG A 9 -9.57 -10.57 2.85
N LEU A 10 -8.40 -9.93 2.93
CA LEU A 10 -8.25 -8.51 2.64
C LEU A 10 -8.61 -8.21 1.18
N PHE A 11 -8.12 -9.02 0.24
CA PHE A 11 -8.39 -8.85 -1.19
C PHE A 11 -9.90 -8.91 -1.52
N VAL A 12 -10.68 -9.71 -0.76
CA VAL A 12 -12.14 -9.75 -0.89
C VAL A 12 -12.82 -8.54 -0.24
N GLY A 13 -12.36 -8.10 0.93
CA GLY A 13 -13.00 -7.03 1.70
C GLY A 13 -12.71 -5.61 1.19
N LEU A 14 -11.49 -5.37 0.71
CA LEU A 14 -11.01 -4.04 0.32
C LEU A 14 -11.79 -3.40 -0.84
N PRO A 15 -12.14 -4.10 -1.93
CA PRO A 15 -12.91 -3.51 -3.02
C PRO A 15 -14.27 -2.98 -2.58
N ARG A 16 -14.94 -3.70 -1.67
CA ARG A 16 -16.21 -3.27 -1.08
C ARG A 16 -16.01 -2.00 -0.25
N LEU A 17 -14.99 -1.98 0.61
CA LEU A 17 -14.70 -0.82 1.44
C LEU A 17 -14.34 0.42 0.59
N ALA A 18 -13.50 0.26 -0.44
CA ALA A 18 -13.17 1.35 -1.36
C ALA A 18 -14.40 1.88 -2.10
N THR A 19 -15.34 1.01 -2.47
CA THR A 19 -16.62 1.42 -3.09
C THR A 19 -17.49 2.22 -2.13
N LEU A 20 -17.56 1.83 -0.86
CA LEU A 20 -18.27 2.59 0.17
C LEU A 20 -17.65 3.98 0.35
N VAL A 21 -16.32 4.07 0.45
CA VAL A 21 -15.62 5.36 0.54
C VAL A 21 -15.90 6.25 -0.66
N ARG A 22 -15.92 5.68 -1.87
CA ARG A 22 -16.28 6.42 -3.08
C ARG A 22 -17.70 6.98 -3.00
N SER A 23 -18.67 6.16 -2.62
CA SER A 23 -20.07 6.58 -2.43
C SER A 23 -20.19 7.72 -1.43
N ILE A 24 -19.50 7.63 -0.29
CA ILE A 24 -19.49 8.68 0.72
C ILE A 24 -18.94 9.99 0.14
N ARG A 25 -17.81 9.94 -0.57
CA ARG A 25 -17.21 11.12 -1.21
C ARG A 25 -18.12 11.76 -2.25
N GLU A 26 -18.83 10.96 -3.04
CA GLU A 26 -19.76 11.43 -4.06
C GLU A 26 -21.00 12.13 -3.48
N LYS A 27 -21.45 11.73 -2.29
CA LYS A 27 -22.62 12.30 -1.60
C LYS A 27 -22.35 13.59 -0.83
N GLY A 28 -21.08 13.88 -0.49
CA GLY A 28 -20.68 15.07 0.26
C GLY A 28 -21.25 15.13 1.69
N ASP A 29 -21.28 16.33 2.28
CA ASP A 29 -21.67 16.60 3.68
C ASP A 29 -23.19 16.53 3.93
N THR A 30 -23.87 15.49 3.43
CA THR A 30 -25.29 15.25 3.72
C THR A 30 -25.47 14.33 4.92
N SER A 31 -26.56 14.48 5.68
CA SER A 31 -26.88 13.62 6.84
C SER A 31 -26.90 12.11 6.51
N ALA A 32 -27.16 11.73 5.25
CA ALA A 32 -27.10 10.35 4.78
C ALA A 32 -25.66 9.79 4.71
N ALA A 33 -24.63 10.65 4.74
CA ALA A 33 -23.23 10.25 4.76
C ALA A 33 -22.79 9.74 6.15
N ILE A 34 -23.43 10.17 7.25
CA ILE A 34 -22.98 9.82 8.61
C ILE A 34 -23.12 8.32 8.89
N GLU A 35 -24.28 7.72 8.59
CA GLU A 35 -24.50 6.29 8.79
C GLU A 35 -23.58 5.44 7.90
N GLU A 36 -23.34 5.88 6.66
CA GLU A 36 -22.42 5.21 5.74
C GLU A 36 -20.96 5.31 6.21
N VAL A 37 -20.55 6.45 6.75
CA VAL A 37 -19.24 6.66 7.37
C VAL A 37 -19.06 5.73 8.57
N LEU A 38 -20.03 5.67 9.47
CA LEU A 38 -19.96 4.79 10.66
C LEU A 38 -19.90 3.32 10.26
N SER A 39 -20.73 2.90 9.30
CA SER A 39 -20.73 1.52 8.79
C SER A 39 -19.42 1.16 8.12
N SER A 40 -18.84 2.09 7.35
CA SER A 40 -17.55 1.91 6.68
C SER A 40 -16.41 1.85 7.69
N LEU A 41 -16.44 2.68 8.73
CA LEU A 41 -15.45 2.67 9.81
C LEU A 41 -15.52 1.37 10.61
N SER A 42 -16.73 0.87 10.90
CA SER A 42 -16.94 -0.42 11.55
C SER A 42 -16.37 -1.56 10.72
N LEU A 43 -16.69 -1.63 9.42
CA LEU A 43 -16.12 -2.63 8.51
C LEU A 43 -14.58 -2.53 8.41
N ALA A 44 -14.04 -1.32 8.30
CA ALA A 44 -12.60 -1.10 8.27
C ALA A 44 -11.94 -1.62 9.57
N THR A 45 -12.57 -1.36 10.72
CA THR A 45 -12.08 -1.80 12.04
C THR A 45 -12.14 -3.32 12.19
N GLU A 46 -13.17 -3.98 11.67
CA GLU A 46 -13.24 -5.45 11.61
C GLU A 46 -12.13 -6.04 10.74
N LEU A 47 -11.91 -5.46 9.55
CA LEU A 47 -10.83 -5.89 8.66
C LEU A 47 -9.44 -5.64 9.28
N LEU A 48 -9.29 -4.62 10.15
CA LEU A 48 -8.03 -4.36 10.85
C LEU A 48 -7.65 -5.51 11.78
N GLN A 49 -8.64 -6.27 12.29
CA GLN A 49 -8.41 -7.48 13.08
C GLN A 49 -7.85 -8.65 12.26
N LEU A 50 -7.81 -8.56 10.93
CA LEU A 50 -7.16 -9.55 10.05
C LEU A 50 -5.63 -9.40 10.03
N TYR A 51 -5.05 -9.16 11.20
CA TYR A 51 -3.62 -9.04 11.44
C TYR A 51 -3.14 -10.28 12.19
N ASP A 52 -2.13 -10.96 11.66
CA ASP A 52 -1.50 -12.11 12.32
C ASP A 52 0.01 -11.85 12.41
N SER A 53 0.42 -11.22 13.52
CA SER A 53 1.83 -10.89 13.79
C SER A 53 2.73 -12.12 13.82
N ASN A 54 2.20 -13.26 14.27
CA ASN A 54 2.98 -14.49 14.37
C ASN A 54 3.22 -15.08 12.99
N ALA A 55 2.19 -15.15 12.15
CA ALA A 55 2.34 -15.61 10.77
C ALA A 55 3.28 -14.69 9.95
N GLU A 56 3.24 -13.39 10.19
CA GLU A 56 4.16 -12.44 9.55
C GLU A 56 5.60 -12.61 10.07
N ASN A 57 5.78 -12.79 11.38
CA ASN A 57 7.12 -13.01 11.94
C ASN A 57 7.74 -14.34 11.49
N ASP A 58 6.95 -15.43 11.49
CA ASP A 58 7.35 -16.74 10.96
C ASP A 58 7.75 -16.64 9.47
N PHE A 59 7.03 -15.81 8.71
CA PHE A 59 7.39 -15.51 7.33
C PHE A 59 8.74 -14.77 7.25
N LEU A 60 8.95 -13.72 8.04
CA LEU A 60 10.18 -12.93 8.01
C LEU A 60 11.42 -13.75 8.42
N HIS A 61 11.26 -14.77 9.28
CA HIS A 61 12.33 -15.72 9.59
C HIS A 61 12.78 -16.59 8.41
N ARG A 62 11.97 -16.68 7.35
CA ARG A 62 12.28 -17.42 6.12
C ARG A 62 12.82 -16.53 5.01
N VAL A 63 12.93 -15.22 5.24
CA VAL A 63 13.45 -14.28 4.26
C VAL A 63 14.95 -14.11 4.44
N HIS A 64 15.70 -14.17 3.33
CA HIS A 64 17.12 -13.86 3.34
C HIS A 64 17.35 -12.37 3.18
N VAL A 65 18.11 -11.76 4.10
CA VAL A 65 18.52 -10.37 4.00
C VAL A 65 19.91 -10.31 3.36
N ARG A 66 20.04 -9.54 2.28
CA ARG A 66 21.32 -9.33 1.58
C ARG A 66 21.57 -7.83 1.39
N LYS A 67 22.83 -7.44 1.19
CA LYS A 67 23.13 -6.06 0.77
C LYS A 67 22.54 -5.82 -0.61
N THR A 68 21.89 -4.69 -0.79
CA THR A 68 21.31 -4.30 -2.07
C THR A 68 22.42 -4.09 -3.08
N GLN A 69 22.35 -4.75 -4.24
CA GLN A 69 23.45 -4.70 -5.23
C GLN A 69 23.29 -3.56 -6.23
N ARG A 70 22.05 -3.19 -6.56
CA ARG A 70 21.76 -2.13 -7.52
C ARG A 70 21.99 -0.77 -6.89
N PRO A 71 22.86 0.10 -7.44
CA PRO A 71 23.17 1.40 -6.84
C PRO A 71 21.93 2.27 -6.61
N GLU A 72 20.99 2.28 -7.56
CA GLU A 72 19.75 3.05 -7.47
C GLU A 72 18.84 2.58 -6.32
N ASP A 73 18.77 1.26 -6.09
CA ASP A 73 17.99 0.69 -4.99
C ASP A 73 18.75 0.84 -3.66
N ALA A 74 20.07 0.73 -3.68
CA ALA A 74 20.93 0.85 -2.50
C ALA A 74 20.94 2.27 -1.91
N ALA A 75 20.68 3.29 -2.73
CA ALA A 75 20.48 4.66 -2.30
C ALA A 75 19.21 4.82 -1.44
N VAL A 76 18.19 4.00 -1.69
CA VAL A 76 16.93 4.00 -0.93
C VAL A 76 16.95 3.00 0.21
N SER A 77 17.36 1.76 -0.03
CA SER A 77 17.47 0.72 1.01
C SER A 77 18.78 -0.03 0.86
N LYS A 78 19.63 0.02 1.90
CA LYS A 78 20.94 -0.67 1.93
C LYS A 78 20.83 -2.19 1.89
N TYR A 79 19.68 -2.73 2.29
CA TYR A 79 19.42 -4.16 2.34
C TYR A 79 18.15 -4.51 1.59
N SER A 80 18.15 -5.70 0.98
CA SER A 80 17.03 -6.24 0.23
C SER A 80 16.67 -7.64 0.72
N PHE A 81 15.38 -7.93 0.64
CA PHE A 81 14.79 -9.24 0.92
C PHE A 81 14.91 -10.13 -0.32
N PHE A 82 15.48 -11.31 -0.13
CA PHE A 82 15.54 -12.38 -1.11
C PHE A 82 14.70 -13.55 -0.59
N LEU A 83 13.70 -13.92 -1.37
CA LEU A 83 12.75 -14.96 -1.02
C LEU A 83 13.10 -16.27 -1.74
N ASP A 84 12.75 -17.39 -1.13
CA ASP A 84 13.04 -18.73 -1.69
C ASP A 84 12.27 -19.02 -2.98
N SER A 85 11.12 -18.37 -3.17
CA SER A 85 10.26 -18.61 -4.32
C SER A 85 9.40 -17.38 -4.67
N VAL A 86 8.86 -17.39 -5.90
CA VAL A 86 7.95 -16.33 -6.38
C VAL A 86 6.62 -16.39 -5.66
N GLU A 87 6.14 -17.59 -5.33
CA GLU A 87 4.89 -17.80 -4.59
C GLU A 87 4.98 -17.21 -3.17
N LEU A 88 6.15 -17.36 -2.53
CA LEU A 88 6.39 -16.75 -1.22
C LEU A 88 6.34 -15.22 -1.31
N TYR A 89 6.86 -14.64 -2.39
CA TYR A 89 6.77 -13.21 -2.66
C TYR A 89 5.34 -12.75 -2.93
N ASP A 90 4.59 -13.49 -3.74
CA ASP A 90 3.18 -13.17 -4.03
C ASP A 90 2.34 -13.13 -2.75
N ASP A 91 2.46 -14.16 -1.91
CA ASP A 91 1.72 -14.25 -0.64
C ASP A 91 2.03 -13.05 0.28
N ALA A 92 3.31 -12.67 0.37
CA ALA A 92 3.76 -11.54 1.16
C ALA A 92 3.28 -10.21 0.58
N ALA A 93 3.40 -10.03 -0.73
CA ALA A 93 3.02 -8.82 -1.42
C ALA A 93 1.51 -8.57 -1.33
N VAL A 94 0.68 -9.61 -1.55
CA VAL A 94 -0.78 -9.51 -1.41
C VAL A 94 -1.16 -9.10 0.02
N TYR A 95 -0.54 -9.72 1.03
CA TYR A 95 -0.81 -9.38 2.41
C TYR A 95 -0.35 -7.96 2.76
N TRP A 96 0.91 -7.61 2.49
CA TRP A 96 1.47 -6.31 2.88
C TRP A 96 0.80 -5.15 2.14
N GLN A 97 0.57 -5.28 0.84
CA GLN A 97 -0.12 -4.25 0.05
C GLN A 97 -1.57 -4.11 0.50
N GLY A 98 -2.27 -5.24 0.72
CA GLY A 98 -3.64 -5.24 1.21
C GLY A 98 -3.78 -4.60 2.60
N ARG A 99 -2.87 -4.92 3.53
CA ARG A 99 -2.82 -4.25 4.84
C ARG A 99 -2.59 -2.76 4.69
N LEU A 100 -1.62 -2.35 3.87
CA LEU A 100 -1.30 -0.94 3.69
C LEU A 100 -2.47 -0.17 3.05
N TRP A 101 -3.18 -0.76 2.08
CA TRP A 101 -4.43 -0.19 1.57
C TRP A 101 -5.50 -0.06 2.64
N LEU A 102 -5.69 -1.07 3.49
CA LEU A 102 -6.67 -1.00 4.58
C LEU A 102 -6.38 0.18 5.52
N LEU A 103 -5.13 0.34 5.94
CA LEU A 103 -4.73 1.43 6.83
C LEU A 103 -4.99 2.81 6.18
N ARG A 104 -4.67 2.95 4.88
CA ARG A 104 -4.95 4.16 4.11
C ARG A 104 -6.45 4.45 4.01
N ILE A 105 -7.26 3.44 3.71
CA ILE A 105 -8.73 3.58 3.62
C ILE A 105 -9.31 3.98 4.97
N TRP A 106 -8.90 3.30 6.05
CA TRP A 106 -9.32 3.62 7.41
C TRP A 106 -9.02 5.07 7.77
N LEU A 107 -7.80 5.55 7.50
CA LEU A 107 -7.42 6.93 7.74
C LEU A 107 -8.30 7.91 6.98
N ARG A 108 -8.58 7.64 5.70
CA ARG A 108 -9.40 8.52 4.86
C ARG A 108 -10.87 8.55 5.29
N ILE A 109 -11.43 7.42 5.74
CA ILE A 109 -12.78 7.38 6.33
C ILE A 109 -12.84 8.30 7.55
N ARG A 110 -11.81 8.26 8.41
CA ARG A 110 -11.74 9.13 9.59
C ARG A 110 -11.68 10.61 9.22
N VAL A 111 -10.86 10.97 8.24
CA VAL A 111 -10.79 12.35 7.73
C VAL A 111 -12.16 12.81 7.23
N ILE A 112 -12.87 11.97 6.46
CA ILE A 112 -14.24 12.25 5.99
C ILE A 112 -15.22 12.37 7.16
N ALA A 113 -15.07 11.57 8.22
CA ALA A 113 -15.90 11.64 9.42
C ALA A 113 -15.74 12.94 10.23
N GLY A 114 -14.94 13.89 9.77
CA GLY A 114 -14.67 15.14 10.47
C GLY A 114 -13.72 14.96 11.65
N ALA A 115 -13.05 13.80 11.78
CA ALA A 115 -11.88 13.71 12.63
C ALA A 115 -10.81 14.62 12.01
N LYS A 116 -10.71 15.86 12.52
CA LYS A 116 -9.53 16.70 12.31
C LYS A 116 -8.36 15.80 12.65
N SER A 117 -7.44 15.56 11.70
CA SER A 117 -6.27 14.68 11.84
C SER A 117 -5.82 14.63 13.30
N ASP A 118 -6.37 13.69 14.08
CA ASP A 118 -6.34 13.89 15.53
C ASP A 118 -4.92 13.50 15.91
N ARG A 119 -4.18 14.56 16.21
CA ARG A 119 -2.74 14.69 16.02
C ARG A 119 -2.03 13.58 16.73
N ASP A 120 -1.46 12.63 15.97
CA ASP A 120 -0.38 11.71 16.34
C ASP A 120 -0.43 11.00 17.73
N MET A 121 -1.54 11.06 18.47
CA MET A 121 -1.57 10.76 19.91
C MET A 121 -2.66 9.76 20.31
N GLU A 122 -3.63 9.47 19.44
CA GLU A 122 -4.52 8.32 19.67
C GLU A 122 -3.73 7.02 19.52
N PRO A 123 -3.76 6.09 20.50
CA PRO A 123 -3.00 4.85 20.43
C PRO A 123 -3.22 4.07 19.13
N THR A 124 -4.44 4.05 18.62
CA THR A 124 -4.78 3.39 17.36
C THR A 124 -4.13 4.07 16.14
N VAL A 125 -4.01 5.40 16.13
CA VAL A 125 -3.34 6.15 15.05
C VAL A 125 -1.84 5.88 15.07
N ILE A 126 -1.22 5.90 16.26
CA ILE A 126 0.20 5.57 16.43
C ILE A 126 0.47 4.15 15.94
N GLN A 127 -0.31 3.17 16.41
CA GLN A 127 -0.19 1.77 16.00
C GLN A 127 -0.36 1.61 14.49
N THR A 128 -1.32 2.32 13.88
CA THR A 128 -1.54 2.34 12.43
C THR A 128 -0.33 2.91 11.69
N LYS A 129 0.28 4.00 12.19
CA LYS A 129 1.47 4.62 11.58
C LYS A 129 2.70 3.72 11.70
N GLU A 130 2.89 3.07 12.85
CA GLU A 130 3.97 2.08 13.03
C GLU A 130 3.80 0.86 12.11
N GLU A 131 2.57 0.36 11.98
CA GLU A 131 2.27 -0.72 11.05
C GLU A 131 2.55 -0.28 9.60
N ALA A 132 2.08 0.91 9.20
CA ALA A 132 2.33 1.45 7.88
C ALA A 132 3.83 1.59 7.58
N ARG A 133 4.63 2.10 8.54
CA ARG A 133 6.10 2.18 8.40
C ARG A 133 6.73 0.81 8.18
N ARG A 134 6.31 -0.18 8.95
CA ARG A 134 6.79 -1.56 8.83
C ARG A 134 6.43 -2.17 7.46
N LEU A 135 5.19 -1.96 6.99
CA LEU A 135 4.74 -2.44 5.67
C LEU A 135 5.46 -1.73 4.52
N VAL A 136 5.66 -0.41 4.62
CA VAL A 136 6.47 0.38 3.66
C VAL A 136 7.89 -0.18 3.58
N THR A 137 8.49 -0.51 4.72
CA THR A 137 9.82 -1.14 4.77
C THR A 137 9.81 -2.47 4.01
N ASN A 138 8.90 -3.38 4.37
CA ASN A 138 8.83 -4.73 3.81
C ASN A 138 8.60 -4.72 2.29
N ILE A 139 7.69 -3.87 1.79
CA ILE A 139 7.39 -3.77 0.36
C ILE A 139 8.61 -3.21 -0.38
N SER A 140 9.27 -2.18 0.17
CA SER A 140 10.40 -1.53 -0.49
C SER A 140 11.63 -2.43 -0.54
N THR A 141 11.92 -3.19 0.53
CA THR A 141 13.06 -4.11 0.59
C THR A 141 12.92 -5.30 -0.36
N CYS A 142 11.72 -5.59 -0.89
CA CYS A 142 11.52 -6.63 -1.90
C CYS A 142 11.78 -6.16 -3.34
N CYS A 143 12.12 -4.90 -3.58
CA CYS A 143 12.27 -4.36 -4.94
C CYS A 143 13.27 -5.16 -5.79
N GLU A 144 14.47 -5.39 -5.26
CA GLU A 144 15.53 -6.07 -6.01
C GLU A 144 15.14 -7.50 -6.43
N PHE A 145 14.40 -8.21 -5.57
CA PHE A 145 13.84 -9.54 -5.87
C PHE A 145 12.72 -9.50 -6.91
N ALA A 146 11.83 -8.50 -6.84
CA ALA A 146 10.65 -8.40 -7.70
C ALA A 146 10.98 -7.98 -9.13
N MET A 147 12.06 -7.24 -9.32
CA MET A 147 12.47 -6.68 -10.59
C MET A 147 12.83 -7.68 -11.71
N PRO A 148 13.51 -8.82 -11.47
CA PRO A 148 13.74 -9.83 -12.50
C PRO A 148 12.51 -10.68 -12.83
N LEU A 149 11.38 -10.52 -12.12
CA LEU A 149 10.19 -11.34 -12.35
C LEU A 149 9.58 -11.11 -13.75
N GLY A 150 8.83 -12.11 -14.22
CA GLY A 150 8.15 -12.05 -15.51
C GLY A 150 7.18 -10.86 -15.64
N PRO A 151 6.86 -10.44 -16.89
CA PRO A 151 6.01 -9.28 -17.17
C PRO A 151 4.70 -9.21 -16.37
N CYS A 152 4.00 -10.34 -16.24
CA CYS A 152 2.73 -10.42 -15.51
C CYS A 152 2.90 -10.07 -14.02
N LYS A 153 3.97 -10.56 -13.38
CA LYS A 153 4.24 -10.32 -11.96
C LYS A 153 4.72 -8.89 -11.71
N ARG A 154 5.57 -8.37 -12.61
CA ARG A 154 6.01 -6.98 -12.56
C ARG A 154 4.84 -5.99 -12.65
N ARG A 155 3.89 -6.21 -13.57
CA ARG A 155 2.71 -5.36 -13.68
C ARG A 155 1.76 -5.51 -12.50
N ARG A 156 1.36 -6.74 -12.17
CA ARG A 156 0.27 -6.98 -11.21
C ARG A 156 0.64 -6.87 -9.74
N VAL A 157 1.90 -7.14 -9.41
CA VAL A 157 2.33 -7.22 -8.00
C VAL A 157 3.33 -6.11 -7.69
N PHE A 158 4.36 -5.96 -8.52
CA PHE A 158 5.42 -4.98 -8.25
C PHE A 158 4.96 -3.53 -8.48
N ALA A 159 4.38 -3.21 -9.64
CA ALA A 159 3.90 -1.85 -9.92
C ALA A 159 2.79 -1.43 -8.94
N HIS A 160 1.89 -2.36 -8.58
CA HIS A 160 0.89 -2.13 -7.52
C HIS A 160 1.54 -1.84 -6.17
N GLY A 161 2.62 -2.54 -5.82
CA GLY A 161 3.44 -2.24 -4.64
C GLY A 161 3.94 -0.80 -4.66
N MET A 162 4.47 -0.32 -5.79
CA MET A 162 4.96 1.06 -5.93
C MET A 162 3.84 2.10 -5.78
N ILE A 163 2.67 1.86 -6.38
CA ILE A 163 1.49 2.74 -6.23
C ILE A 163 1.01 2.76 -4.77
N THR A 164 1.06 1.60 -4.10
CA THR A 164 0.70 1.47 -2.68
C THR A 164 1.64 2.29 -1.80
N LEU A 165 2.95 2.19 -2.03
CA LEU A 165 3.97 2.98 -1.34
C LEU A 165 3.76 4.47 -1.56
N TRP A 166 3.55 4.89 -2.82
CA TRP A 166 3.28 6.29 -3.17
C TRP A 166 2.13 6.85 -2.34
N GLY A 167 0.99 6.16 -2.34
CA GLY A 167 -0.17 6.61 -1.58
C GLY A 167 0.05 6.64 -0.07
N ALA A 168 0.81 5.69 0.48
CA ALA A 168 1.12 5.66 1.91
C ALA A 168 1.99 6.85 2.35
N LEU A 169 2.97 7.25 1.54
CA LEU A 169 3.79 8.44 1.83
C LEU A 169 2.95 9.72 1.89
N HIS A 170 1.96 9.86 1.02
CA HIS A 170 1.08 11.04 1.01
C HIS A 170 0.04 11.01 2.13
N ASP A 171 -0.47 9.83 2.48
CA ASP A 171 -1.51 9.70 3.50
C ASP A 171 -0.94 9.82 4.93
N PHE A 172 0.28 9.33 5.18
CA PHE A 172 0.85 9.27 6.53
C PHE A 172 2.05 10.21 6.78
N GLY A 173 2.67 10.76 5.73
CA GLY A 173 3.85 11.65 5.82
C GLY A 173 5.12 10.95 6.29
N ASP A 174 5.19 10.61 7.58
CA ASP A 174 6.41 10.11 8.26
C ASP A 174 6.43 8.58 8.43
N VAL A 175 5.95 7.85 7.43
CA VAL A 175 6.04 6.38 7.39
C VAL A 175 7.30 5.88 6.71
N LEU A 176 8.15 6.81 6.23
CA LEU A 176 9.45 6.45 5.71
C LEU A 176 10.38 6.04 6.85
N PRO A 177 11.05 4.87 6.77
CA PRO A 177 12.02 4.48 7.80
C PRO A 177 13.22 5.44 7.81
N SER A 178 13.78 5.70 8.99
CA SER A 178 14.99 6.55 9.12
C SER A 178 16.23 5.98 8.43
N THR A 179 16.19 4.69 8.08
CA THR A 179 17.25 4.00 7.34
C THR A 179 17.17 4.21 5.83
N PHE A 180 16.11 4.85 5.34
CA PHE A 180 15.89 5.13 3.93
C PHE A 180 16.45 6.50 3.54
N GLY A 181 16.58 6.72 2.22
CA GLY A 181 16.89 8.04 1.66
C GLY A 181 15.84 9.11 2.02
N ASP A 182 16.07 10.36 1.62
CA ASP A 182 15.09 11.42 1.83
C ASP A 182 13.79 11.20 1.02
N LEU A 183 12.71 11.89 1.41
CA LEU A 183 11.40 11.71 0.80
C LEU A 183 11.40 11.97 -0.71
N ALA A 184 12.15 12.97 -1.20
CA ALA A 184 12.18 13.30 -2.62
C ALA A 184 12.84 12.17 -3.42
N MET A 185 13.98 11.66 -2.93
CA MET A 185 14.68 10.53 -3.52
C MET A 185 13.79 9.28 -3.54
N VAL A 186 13.09 8.98 -2.44
CA VAL A 186 12.22 7.82 -2.38
C VAL A 186 11.01 7.98 -3.31
N SER A 187 10.41 9.17 -3.39
CA SER A 187 9.33 9.46 -4.33
C SER A 187 9.75 9.25 -5.78
N ASP A 188 10.93 9.74 -6.17
CA ASP A 188 11.45 9.56 -7.53
C ASP A 188 11.78 8.09 -7.83
N TRP A 189 12.36 7.39 -6.84
CA TRP A 189 12.62 5.95 -6.93
C TRP A 189 11.33 5.12 -7.07
N ILE A 190 10.27 5.47 -6.34
CA ILE A 190 8.95 4.81 -6.48
C ILE A 190 8.39 5.03 -7.89
N GLY A 191 8.41 6.26 -8.41
CA GLY A 191 7.91 6.58 -9.75
C GLY A 191 8.70 5.86 -10.86
N HIS A 192 10.02 5.82 -10.73
CA HIS A 192 10.89 5.08 -11.64
C HIS A 192 10.57 3.58 -11.65
N ASN A 193 10.43 2.97 -10.47
CA ASN A 193 10.11 1.56 -10.35
C ASN A 193 8.68 1.22 -10.77
N ALA A 194 7.71 2.12 -10.56
CA ALA A 194 6.36 1.98 -11.10
C ALA A 194 6.39 1.90 -12.63
N SER A 195 7.13 2.81 -13.28
CA SER A 195 7.30 2.84 -14.74
C SER A 195 7.90 1.54 -15.27
N ARG A 196 8.96 1.05 -14.62
CA ARG A 196 9.60 -0.24 -14.96
C ARG A 196 8.68 -1.43 -14.73
N GLY A 197 7.90 -1.41 -13.65
CA GLY A 197 6.94 -2.46 -13.33
C GLY A 197 5.80 -2.55 -14.35
N LEU A 198 5.31 -1.40 -14.82
CA LEU A 198 4.28 -1.31 -15.86
C LEU A 198 4.80 -1.65 -17.26
N LEU A 199 6.11 -1.73 -17.44
CA LEU A 199 6.77 -1.92 -18.75
C LEU A 199 6.39 -0.80 -19.71
N ARG A 200 6.42 0.45 -19.21
CA ARG A 200 6.19 1.65 -20.01
C ARG A 200 7.52 2.19 -20.54
N ASP A 201 7.49 2.67 -21.77
CA ASP A 201 8.62 3.40 -22.37
C ASP A 201 8.66 4.85 -21.86
N ASP A 202 7.50 5.40 -21.51
CA ASP A 202 7.36 6.73 -20.92
C ASP A 202 7.31 6.68 -19.39
N PRO A 203 7.95 7.63 -18.68
CA PRO A 203 7.85 7.70 -17.23
C PRO A 203 6.42 7.95 -16.75
N VAL A 204 5.99 7.20 -15.75
CA VAL A 204 4.73 7.43 -15.03
C VAL A 204 4.81 8.79 -14.33
N THR A 205 3.82 9.63 -14.57
CA THR A 205 3.80 10.98 -13.99
C THR A 205 3.34 10.95 -12.53
N LYS A 206 3.66 12.01 -11.76
CA LYS A 206 3.12 12.16 -10.39
C LYS A 206 1.60 12.16 -10.39
N THR A 207 0.98 12.80 -11.37
CA THR A 207 -0.48 12.83 -11.54
C THR A 207 -1.06 11.44 -11.78
N ASP A 208 -0.40 10.58 -12.57
CA ASP A 208 -0.81 9.19 -12.75
C ASP A 208 -0.70 8.41 -11.44
N MET A 209 0.39 8.59 -10.69
CA MET A 209 0.59 7.95 -9.39
C MET A 209 -0.46 8.38 -8.37
N ASP A 210 -0.78 9.67 -8.31
CA ASP A 210 -1.83 10.23 -7.43
C ASP A 210 -3.20 9.64 -7.78
N ALA A 211 -3.55 9.64 -9.06
CA ALA A 211 -4.82 9.10 -9.53
C ALA A 211 -4.93 7.59 -9.24
N ALA A 212 -3.87 6.82 -9.52
CA ALA A 212 -3.85 5.38 -9.26
C ALA A 212 -3.91 5.09 -7.75
N ALA A 213 -3.13 5.80 -6.93
CA ALA A 213 -3.10 5.61 -5.49
C ALA A 213 -4.43 6.01 -4.82
N ASP A 214 -5.14 7.02 -5.35
CA ASP A 214 -6.47 7.42 -4.88
C ASP A 214 -7.55 6.42 -5.28
N LEU A 215 -7.47 5.85 -6.50
CA LEU A 215 -8.42 4.85 -7.00
C LEU A 215 -8.57 3.66 -6.04
N PHE A 216 -7.44 3.13 -5.53
CA PHE A 216 -7.43 1.98 -4.60
C PHE A 216 -8.05 2.28 -3.24
N VAL A 217 -8.26 3.55 -2.90
CA VAL A 217 -8.82 3.98 -1.60
C VAL A 217 -10.14 4.72 -1.74
N GLY A 218 -10.87 4.46 -2.82
CA GLY A 218 -12.21 5.02 -3.06
C GLY A 218 -12.22 6.36 -3.78
N GLY A 219 -11.15 6.70 -4.50
CA GLY A 219 -11.12 7.81 -5.43
C GLY A 219 -12.11 7.67 -6.60
N PRO A 220 -12.37 8.76 -7.33
CA PRO A 220 -13.29 8.75 -8.47
C PRO A 220 -12.78 7.85 -9.60
N LEU A 221 -13.72 7.23 -10.32
CA LEU A 221 -13.40 6.39 -11.49
C LEU A 221 -13.09 7.20 -12.77
N LYS A 222 -13.17 8.53 -12.72
CA LYS A 222 -12.98 9.40 -13.87
C LYS A 222 -11.50 9.71 -14.07
N THR A 223 -10.82 8.96 -14.93
CA THR A 223 -9.76 9.44 -15.84
C THR A 223 -9.40 8.36 -16.87
N VAL A 224 -9.10 8.80 -18.09
CA VAL A 224 -8.59 8.00 -19.23
C VAL A 224 -7.29 7.22 -18.90
N SER A 225 -6.60 7.57 -17.80
CA SER A 225 -5.40 6.91 -17.27
C SER A 225 -5.70 5.65 -16.42
N THR A 226 -6.90 5.52 -15.84
CA THR A 226 -7.24 4.41 -14.92
C THR A 226 -7.45 3.05 -15.60
N GLU A 227 -7.72 3.01 -16.90
CA GLU A 227 -7.84 1.73 -17.63
C GLU A 227 -6.52 0.96 -17.65
N GLN A 228 -5.38 1.66 -17.55
CA GLN A 228 -4.04 1.07 -17.59
C GLN A 228 -3.65 0.36 -16.28
N PHE A 229 -4.43 0.59 -15.22
CA PHE A 229 -4.27 -0.02 -13.90
C PHE A 229 -5.41 -0.99 -13.56
N ARG A 230 -6.38 -1.18 -14.47
CA ARG A 230 -7.42 -2.22 -14.34
C ARG A 230 -6.83 -3.57 -14.74
N ILE A 231 -7.00 -4.57 -13.86
CA ILE A 231 -6.47 -5.93 -13.98
C ILE A 231 -7.18 -6.74 -15.06
#